data_AF-J3ETF9-F1
#
_entry.id   AF-J3ETF9-F1
#
_cell.length_a   1.000
_cell.length_b   1.000
_cell.length_c   1.000
_cell.angle_alpha   90.00
_cell.angle_beta   90.00
_cell.angle_gamma   90.00
#
_symmetry.space_group_name_H-M   'P 1'
#
loop_
_entity.id
_entity.type
_entity.pdbx_description
1 polymer ?
#
loop_
_entity_poly.entity_id
_entity_poly.type
_entity_poly.pdbx_seq_one_letter_code
_entity_poly.pdbx_strand_id
1 'polypeptide(L)'
;MKKLFCVLLAVLPLTAFAYPIDVQKKLNGLKIDYTTYDTDNDMGSIRVANYGDVDATCKAVFSNGPEAPRTRKIDVPAGKHKDATAKFTRGIIKLRIELTCTPK
;
A
#
# COMPACT_ATOMS: atom_id res chain seq x y z
N MET A 1 41.23 -3.66 21.95
CA MET A 1 40.66 -4.04 20.64
C MET A 1 39.12 -4.04 20.65
N LYS A 2 38.46 -2.93 21.03
CA LYS A 2 36.98 -2.84 21.12
C LYS A 2 36.38 -1.65 20.36
N LYS A 3 37.20 -0.64 20.00
CA LYS A 3 36.76 0.57 19.29
C LYS A 3 36.68 0.40 17.77
N LEU A 4 37.34 -0.61 17.20
CA LEU A 4 37.32 -0.88 15.75
C LEU A 4 35.98 -1.46 15.27
N PHE A 5 35.26 -2.17 16.14
CA PHE A 5 33.97 -2.80 15.80
C PHE A 5 32.86 -1.77 15.54
N CYS A 6 32.88 -0.61 16.21
CA CYS A 6 31.88 0.44 16.00
C CYS A 6 32.00 1.13 14.64
N VAL A 7 33.22 1.22 14.08
CA VAL A 7 33.44 1.82 12.76
C VAL A 7 32.87 0.92 11.65
N LEU A 8 32.93 -0.40 11.82
CA LEU A 8 32.43 -1.35 10.83
C LEU A 8 30.90 -1.31 10.68
N LEU A 9 30.17 -1.09 11.79
CA LEU A 9 28.72 -0.92 11.79
C LEU A 9 28.25 0.36 11.09
N ALA A 10 29.09 1.40 11.04
CA ALA A 10 28.77 2.65 10.36
C ALA A 10 28.83 2.56 8.82
N VAL A 11 29.43 1.50 8.27
CA VAL A 11 29.59 1.29 6.81
C VAL A 11 28.52 0.35 6.24
N LEU A 12 27.62 -0.18 7.08
CA LEU A 12 26.51 -0.99 6.58
C LEU A 12 25.59 -0.12 5.73
N PRO A 13 25.35 -0.47 4.45
CA PRO A 13 24.46 0.29 3.60
C PRO A 13 23.04 0.20 4.16
N LEU A 14 22.53 1.32 4.68
CA LEU A 14 21.16 1.47 5.19
C LEU A 14 20.12 1.65 4.07
N THR A 15 20.43 1.26 2.85
CA THR A 15 19.58 1.51 1.68
C THR A 15 18.49 0.45 1.59
N ALA A 16 17.35 0.72 2.21
CA ALA A 16 16.10 0.02 1.91
C ALA A 16 15.53 0.58 0.60
N PHE A 17 15.64 -0.18 -0.49
CA PHE A 17 15.08 0.20 -1.80
C PHE A 17 13.61 -0.22 -1.88
N ALA A 18 12.74 0.61 -1.30
CA ALA A 18 11.30 0.54 -1.51
C ALA A 18 10.93 1.22 -2.83
N TYR A 19 10.07 0.62 -3.65
CA TYR A 19 9.53 1.33 -4.80
C TYR A 19 8.53 2.39 -4.34
N PRO A 20 8.47 3.56 -5.00
CA PRO A 20 7.48 4.58 -4.67
C PRO A 20 6.05 4.09 -4.94
N ILE A 21 5.15 4.37 -4.00
CA ILE A 21 3.71 4.09 -4.11
C ILE A 21 2.97 5.41 -4.09
N ASP A 22 2.15 5.64 -5.11
CA ASP A 22 1.31 6.82 -5.27
C ASP A 22 -0.16 6.42 -5.15
N VAL A 23 -0.90 7.05 -4.23
CA VAL A 23 -2.29 6.70 -3.95
C VAL A 23 -3.19 7.90 -4.26
N GLN A 24 -4.08 7.72 -5.23
CA GLN A 24 -5.13 8.66 -5.53
C GLN A 24 -6.42 8.23 -4.81
N LYS A 25 -6.95 9.09 -3.96
CA LYS A 25 -8.10 8.77 -3.10
C LYS A 25 -9.37 9.53 -3.51
N LYS A 26 -10.48 8.81 -3.59
CA LYS A 26 -11.85 9.34 -3.76
C LYS A 26 -12.74 8.73 -2.67
N LEU A 27 -12.82 9.42 -1.53
CA LEU A 27 -13.39 8.86 -0.29
C LEU A 27 -14.83 9.31 -0.01
N ASN A 28 -15.40 10.22 -0.82
CA ASN A 28 -16.80 10.66 -0.71
C ASN A 28 -17.22 11.11 0.71
N GLY A 29 -16.31 11.78 1.43
CA GLY A 29 -16.56 12.25 2.81
C GLY A 29 -16.44 11.18 3.91
N LEU A 30 -16.12 9.93 3.56
CA LEU A 30 -15.88 8.87 4.54
C LEU A 30 -14.59 9.10 5.32
N LYS A 31 -14.60 8.72 6.61
CA LYS A 31 -13.44 8.71 7.49
C LYS A 31 -12.57 7.47 7.24
N ILE A 32 -12.05 7.37 6.02
CA ILE A 32 -11.19 6.26 5.59
C ILE A 32 -9.74 6.71 5.57
N ASP A 33 -8.86 5.88 6.11
CA ASP A 33 -7.42 6.02 5.97
C ASP A 33 -6.84 4.79 5.25
N TYR A 34 -5.59 4.91 4.80
CA TYR A 34 -4.89 3.82 4.16
C TYR A 34 -3.40 3.77 4.52
N THR A 35 -2.85 2.57 4.45
CA THR A 35 -1.41 2.33 4.55
C THR A 35 -0.99 1.42 3.41
N THR A 36 0.09 1.76 2.72
CA THR A 36 0.62 0.95 1.61
C THR A 36 1.87 0.20 2.02
N TYR A 37 2.09 -0.96 1.44
CA TYR A 37 3.27 -1.78 1.67
C TYR A 37 3.84 -2.27 0.35
N ASP A 38 5.17 -2.23 0.24
CA ASP A 38 5.98 -2.83 -0.80
C ASP A 38 6.36 -4.26 -0.42
N THR A 39 5.36 -5.13 -0.36
CA THR A 39 5.50 -6.47 0.24
C THR A 39 6.50 -7.37 -0.48
N ASP A 40 6.63 -7.22 -1.81
CA ASP A 40 7.61 -7.90 -2.64
C ASP A 40 7.90 -7.04 -3.88
N ASN A 41 8.97 -7.33 -4.61
CA ASN A 41 9.42 -6.52 -5.75
C ASN A 41 8.38 -6.38 -6.87
N ASP A 42 7.41 -7.28 -6.97
CA ASP A 42 6.32 -7.33 -7.95
C ASP A 42 4.93 -7.39 -7.29
N MET A 43 4.83 -7.07 -5.98
CA MET A 43 3.60 -7.19 -5.22
C MET A 43 3.30 -5.97 -4.35
N GLY A 44 2.22 -5.27 -4.69
CA GLY A 44 1.72 -4.13 -3.94
C GLY A 44 0.58 -4.47 -3.00
N SER A 45 0.61 -3.93 -1.78
CA SER A 45 -0.45 -4.09 -0.79
C SER A 45 -0.96 -2.74 -0.27
N ILE A 46 -2.26 -2.70 0.07
CA ILE A 46 -2.90 -1.57 0.74
C ILE A 46 -3.80 -2.08 1.88
N ARG A 47 -3.61 -1.51 3.07
CA ARG A 47 -4.55 -1.59 4.19
C ARG A 47 -5.49 -0.42 4.11
N VAL A 48 -6.78 -0.69 4.20
CA VAL A 48 -7.82 0.34 4.24
C VAL A 48 -8.51 0.26 5.59
N ALA A 49 -8.48 1.36 6.34
CA ALA A 49 -9.06 1.47 7.67
C ALA A 49 -10.27 2.41 7.65
N ASN A 50 -11.39 1.97 8.21
CA ASN A 50 -12.61 2.75 8.34
C ASN A 50 -12.78 3.22 9.78
N TYR A 51 -12.58 4.52 9.98
CA TYR A 51 -12.79 5.22 11.26
C TYR A 51 -14.16 5.90 11.34
N GLY A 52 -15.04 5.63 10.38
CA GLY A 52 -16.42 6.09 10.39
C GLY A 52 -17.36 5.15 11.12
N ASP A 53 -18.61 5.60 11.23
CA ASP A 53 -19.69 4.89 11.92
C ASP A 53 -20.56 4.06 10.96
N VAL A 54 -20.27 4.11 9.66
CA VAL A 54 -20.96 3.36 8.61
C VAL A 54 -19.99 2.43 7.89
N ASP A 55 -20.50 1.27 7.46
CA ASP A 55 -19.75 0.35 6.62
C ASP A 55 -19.40 1.01 5.27
N ALA A 56 -18.24 0.64 4.73
CA ALA A 56 -17.77 1.15 3.45
C ALA A 56 -17.44 0.01 2.49
N THR A 57 -17.74 0.21 1.21
CA THR A 57 -17.22 -0.61 0.13
C THR A 57 -16.19 0.21 -0.64
N CYS A 58 -14.96 -0.28 -0.67
CA CYS A 58 -13.84 0.32 -1.37
C CYS A 58 -13.42 -0.51 -2.58
N LYS A 59 -12.92 0.16 -3.61
CA LYS A 59 -12.31 -0.39 -4.81
C LYS A 59 -10.88 0.15 -4.89
N ALA A 60 -9.91 -0.74 -4.86
CA ALA A 60 -8.50 -0.43 -5.07
C ALA A 60 -8.07 -0.94 -6.45
N VAL A 61 -7.62 -0.03 -7.33
CA VAL A 61 -7.08 -0.37 -8.66
C VAL A 61 -5.57 -0.17 -8.63
N PHE A 62 -4.82 -1.25 -8.73
CA PHE A 62 -3.36 -1.28 -8.70
C PHE A 62 -2.83 -1.28 -10.13
N SER A 63 -1.89 -0.39 -10.43
CA SER A 63 -1.31 -0.22 -11.77
C SER A 63 0.22 -0.21 -11.71
N ASN A 64 0.85 -1.14 -12.44
CA ASN A 64 2.31 -1.24 -12.62
C ASN A 64 2.69 -0.94 -14.09
N GLY A 65 2.94 0.33 -14.40
CA GLY A 65 3.38 0.76 -15.74
C GLY A 65 2.44 0.30 -16.86
N PRO A 66 2.94 -0.38 -17.91
CA PRO A 66 2.12 -0.87 -19.02
C PRO A 66 1.38 -2.18 -18.73
N GLU A 67 1.56 -2.81 -17.56
CA GLU A 67 0.82 -4.02 -17.21
C GLU A 67 -0.67 -3.70 -16.97
N ALA A 68 -1.54 -4.64 -17.33
CA ALA A 68 -2.98 -4.52 -17.09
C ALA A 68 -3.28 -4.29 -15.59
N PRO A 69 -4.08 -3.27 -15.22
CA PRO A 69 -4.39 -2.98 -13.83
C PRO A 69 -5.11 -4.13 -13.12
N ARG A 70 -4.84 -4.29 -11.82
CA ARG A 70 -5.51 -5.28 -10.96
C ARG A 70 -6.49 -4.58 -10.05
N THR A 71 -7.75 -5.00 -10.07
CA THR A 71 -8.79 -4.41 -9.20
C THR A 71 -9.09 -5.33 -8.04
N ARG A 72 -9.18 -4.76 -6.82
CA ARG A 72 -9.66 -5.44 -5.62
C ARG A 72 -10.83 -4.69 -5.01
N LYS A 73 -11.90 -5.43 -4.69
CA LYS A 73 -13.02 -4.93 -3.88
C LYS A 73 -12.74 -5.23 -2.42
N ILE A 74 -12.98 -4.26 -1.55
CA ILE A 74 -12.67 -4.29 -0.13
C ILE A 74 -13.90 -3.77 0.63
N ASP A 75 -14.67 -4.67 1.22
CA ASP A 75 -15.71 -4.27 2.16
C ASP A 75 -15.07 -4.11 3.55
N VAL A 76 -15.16 -2.89 4.09
CA VAL A 76 -14.54 -2.47 5.35
C VAL A 76 -15.64 -2.03 6.33
N PRO A 77 -16.00 -2.87 7.31
CA PRO A 77 -16.98 -2.49 8.32
C PRO A 77 -16.55 -1.26 9.13
N ALA A 78 -17.51 -0.56 9.72
CA ALA A 78 -17.27 0.57 10.61
C ALA A 78 -16.29 0.18 11.75
N GLY A 79 -15.30 1.04 12.01
CA GLY A 79 -14.27 0.82 13.03
C GLY A 79 -13.29 -0.33 12.74
N LYS A 80 -13.30 -0.92 11.54
CA LYS A 80 -12.42 -2.03 11.14
C LYS A 80 -11.47 -1.63 10.02
N HIS A 81 -10.55 -2.53 9.71
CA HIS A 81 -9.65 -2.39 8.56
C HIS A 81 -9.59 -3.70 7.78
N LYS A 82 -9.16 -3.62 6.52
CA LYS A 82 -8.93 -4.80 5.68
C LYS A 82 -7.80 -4.54 4.69
N ASP A 83 -7.07 -5.59 4.38
CA ASP A 83 -5.94 -5.54 3.46
C ASP A 83 -6.35 -6.05 2.07
N ALA A 84 -5.71 -5.50 1.05
CA ALA A 84 -5.81 -5.98 -0.32
C ALA A 84 -4.43 -5.95 -0.98
N THR A 85 -4.18 -6.97 -1.79
CA THR A 85 -2.88 -7.17 -2.45
C THR A 85 -3.08 -7.50 -3.93
N ALA A 86 -2.13 -7.04 -4.74
CA ALA A 86 -2.03 -7.35 -6.15
C ALA A 86 -0.60 -7.78 -6.49
N LYS A 87 -0.47 -8.98 -7.07
CA LYS A 87 0.75 -9.51 -7.66
C LYS A 87 0.75 -9.18 -9.15
N PHE A 88 1.89 -8.73 -9.65
CA PHE A 88 2.16 -8.42 -11.04
C PHE A 88 3.10 -9.46 -11.64
N THR A 89 3.18 -9.50 -12.96
CA THR A 89 4.13 -10.40 -13.65
C THR A 89 5.53 -9.81 -13.75
N ARG A 90 5.65 -8.48 -13.65
CA ARG A 90 6.91 -7.74 -13.69
C ARG A 90 7.17 -7.04 -12.37
N GLY A 91 8.45 -6.82 -12.06
CA GLY A 91 8.86 -5.97 -10.95
C GLY A 91 8.24 -4.57 -11.06
N ILE A 92 7.88 -4.01 -9.90
CA ILE A 92 7.29 -2.69 -9.74
C ILE A 92 8.41 -1.66 -9.64
N ILE A 93 8.40 -0.69 -10.56
CA ILE A 93 9.27 0.50 -10.49
C ILE A 93 8.55 1.64 -9.77
N LYS A 94 7.24 1.81 -10.04
CA LYS A 94 6.36 2.74 -9.36
C LYS A 94 4.95 2.16 -9.33
N LEU A 95 4.40 1.99 -8.13
CA LEU A 95 3.03 1.52 -7.97
C LEU A 95 2.08 2.71 -7.93
N ARG A 96 0.99 2.65 -8.70
CA ARG A 96 -0.14 3.57 -8.55
C ARG A 96 -1.35 2.81 -8.04
N ILE A 97 -2.02 3.35 -7.04
CA ILE A 97 -3.27 2.79 -6.50
C ILE A 97 -4.35 3.86 -6.56
N GLU A 98 -5.44 3.58 -7.26
CA GLU A 98 -6.66 4.37 -7.16
C GLU A 98 -7.58 3.73 -6.12
N LEU A 99 -7.79 4.43 -5.00
CA LEU A 99 -8.69 4.00 -3.93
C LEU A 99 -9.98 4.82 -3.98
N THR A 100 -11.08 4.18 -4.34
CA THR A 100 -12.42 4.78 -4.32
C THR A 100 -13.28 4.08 -3.28
N CYS A 101 -13.91 4.82 -2.39
CA CYS A 101 -14.78 4.26 -1.35
C CYS A 101 -16.16 4.92 -1.39
N THR A 102 -17.20 4.11 -1.15
CA THR A 102 -18.59 4.56 -1.00
C THR A 102 -19.18 3.99 0.29
N PRO A 103 -20.10 4.70 0.94
CA PRO A 103 -20.93 4.11 1.99
C PRO A 103 -21.63 2.86 1.44
N LYS A 104 -21.80 1.85 2.29
CA LYS A 104 -22.49 0.61 1.95
C LYS A 104 -23.98 0.70 2.27
#